data_AF-A0A212K5Y1-F1
#
_entry.id   AF-A0A212K5Y1-F1
#
_cell.length_a   1.000
_cell.length_b   1.000
_cell.length_c   1.000
_cell.angle_alpha   90.00
_cell.angle_beta   90.00
_cell.angle_gamma   90.00
#
_symmetry.space_group_name_H-M   'P 1'
#
loop_
_entity.id
_entity.type
_entity.pdbx_description
1 polymer ?
#
loop_
_entity_poly.entity_id
_entity_poly.type
_entity_poly.pdbx_seq_one_letter_code
_entity_poly.pdbx_strand_id
1 'polypeptide(L)'
;MSATLEAQGFFAHPYHSWERGLNENSNGLLRQYFPKGVSLASVTQDEIIAAMCRLNWRPRKCLGFKTPYEVFLEDANTQGLGVAL
;
A
#
# COMPACT_ATOMS: atom_id res chain seq x y z
N MET A 1 11.59 5.19 17.62
CA MET A 1 10.69 4.35 16.80
C MET A 1 11.46 3.46 15.82
N SER A 2 12.29 3.98 14.90
CA SER A 2 13.06 3.13 13.98
C SER A 2 14.09 2.22 14.69
N ALA A 3 14.75 2.71 15.75
CA ALA A 3 15.68 1.91 16.56
C ALA A 3 15.02 0.73 17.30
N THR A 4 13.71 0.78 17.53
CA THR A 4 12.95 -0.29 18.21
C THR A 4 12.57 -1.41 17.25
N LEU A 5 12.39 -1.09 15.97
CA LEU A 5 11.98 -2.02 14.92
C LEU A 5 13.17 -2.44 14.03
N GLU A 6 14.39 -2.03 14.39
CA GLU A 6 15.63 -2.27 13.63
C GLU A 6 15.51 -1.91 12.13
N ALA A 7 14.68 -0.91 11.82
CA ALA A 7 14.36 -0.53 10.45
C ALA A 7 15.14 0.71 10.00
N GLN A 8 15.67 0.68 8.78
CA GLN A 8 16.35 1.81 8.15
C GLN A 8 15.33 2.82 7.58
N GLY A 9 15.59 4.11 7.78
CA GLY A 9 14.78 5.19 7.22
C GLY A 9 15.42 5.77 5.96
N PHE A 10 14.64 5.92 4.89
CA PHE A 10 15.08 6.50 3.64
C PHE A 10 14.22 7.72 3.28
N PHE A 11 14.82 8.76 2.73
CA PHE A 11 14.14 9.99 2.29
C PHE A 11 14.39 10.25 0.81
N ALA A 12 13.39 10.81 0.14
CA ALA A 12 13.54 11.30 -1.22
C ALA A 12 14.29 12.64 -1.22
N HIS A 13 15.04 12.90 -2.28
CA HIS A 13 15.77 14.14 -2.49
C HIS A 13 14.79 15.32 -2.72
N PRO A 14 15.12 16.54 -2.26
CA PRO A 14 14.28 17.71 -2.48
C PRO A 14 14.02 17.97 -3.97
N TYR A 15 12.76 18.21 -4.35
CA TYR A 15 12.33 18.43 -5.74
C TYR A 15 12.42 17.20 -6.67
N HIS A 16 12.68 16.01 -6.14
CA HIS A 16 12.71 14.75 -6.89
C HIS A 16 11.44 13.91 -6.66
N SER A 17 10.26 14.45 -7.03
CA SER A 17 8.97 13.77 -6.79
C SER A 17 8.87 12.37 -7.41
N TRP A 18 9.59 12.12 -8.50
CA TRP A 18 9.62 10.83 -9.19
C TRP A 18 10.18 9.68 -8.35
N GLU A 19 10.99 9.95 -7.33
CA GLU A 19 11.49 8.92 -6.39
C GLU A 19 10.36 8.30 -5.56
N ARG A 20 9.17 8.91 -5.58
CA ARG A 20 7.97 8.46 -4.88
C ARG A 20 6.82 8.09 -5.81
N GLY A 21 7.09 7.86 -7.10
CA GLY A 21 6.04 7.63 -8.10
C GLY A 21 5.08 6.49 -7.74
N LEU A 22 5.57 5.41 -7.12
CA LEU A 22 4.72 4.31 -6.67
C LEU A 22 3.75 4.75 -5.55
N ASN A 23 4.22 5.54 -4.60
CA ASN A 23 3.40 6.06 -3.51
C ASN A 23 2.34 7.02 -4.04
N GLU A 24 2.68 7.86 -5.02
CA GLU A 24 1.74 8.78 -5.67
C GLU A 24 0.65 8.02 -6.44
N ASN A 25 1.00 6.97 -7.16
CA ASN A 25 0.04 6.09 -7.84
C ASN A 25 -0.91 5.42 -6.84
N SER A 26 -0.38 4.81 -5.77
CA SER A 26 -1.17 4.19 -4.71
C SER A 26 -2.13 5.17 -4.03
N ASN A 27 -1.66 6.38 -3.74
CA ASN A 27 -2.51 7.45 -3.21
C ASN A 27 -3.61 7.86 -4.20
N GLY A 28 -3.32 7.90 -5.50
CA GLY A 28 -4.32 8.14 -6.55
C GLY A 28 -5.42 7.09 -6.56
N LEU A 29 -5.08 5.82 -6.35
CA LEU A 29 -6.04 4.72 -6.26
C LEU A 29 -6.91 4.85 -4.99
N LEU A 30 -6.32 5.24 -3.86
CA LEU A 30 -7.07 5.47 -2.62
C LEU A 30 -8.08 6.60 -2.78
N ARG A 31 -7.75 7.64 -3.56
CA ARG A 31 -8.66 8.76 -3.86
C ARG A 31 -9.88 8.38 -4.71
N GLN A 32 -9.93 7.16 -5.28
CA GLN A 32 -11.15 6.62 -5.89
C GLN A 32 -12.22 6.29 -4.84
N TYR A 33 -11.81 5.99 -3.59
CA TYR A 33 -12.70 5.70 -2.47
C TYR A 33 -12.94 6.92 -1.58
N PHE A 34 -11.93 7.78 -1.43
CA PHE A 34 -12.01 9.00 -0.62
C PHE A 34 -11.69 10.23 -1.49
N PRO A 35 -12.71 10.79 -2.19
CA PRO A 35 -12.53 11.92 -3.09
C PRO A 35 -11.83 13.11 -2.43
N LYS A 36 -11.17 13.93 -3.25
CA LYS A 36 -10.54 15.17 -2.76
C LYS A 36 -11.64 16.11 -2.23
N GLY A 37 -11.32 16.83 -1.14
CA GLY A 37 -12.25 17.76 -0.49
C GLY A 37 -13.13 17.13 0.59
N VAL A 38 -13.17 15.79 0.69
CA VAL A 38 -13.78 15.10 1.83
C VAL A 38 -12.76 15.02 2.96
N SER A 39 -13.18 15.44 4.16
CA SER A 39 -12.36 15.28 5.36
C SER A 39 -12.20 13.79 5.68
N LEU A 40 -10.96 13.34 5.86
CA LEU A 40 -10.70 11.98 6.33
C LEU A 40 -11.07 11.79 7.80
N ALA A 41 -11.31 12.88 8.55
CA ALA A 41 -11.70 12.79 9.95
C ALA A 41 -13.10 12.17 10.15
N SER A 42 -13.97 12.28 9.15
CA SER A 42 -15.30 11.65 9.17
C SER A 42 -15.32 10.24 8.61
N VAL A 43 -14.18 9.75 8.11
CA VAL A 43 -14.08 8.39 7.56
C VAL A 43 -13.91 7.42 8.71
N THR A 44 -14.76 6.41 8.75
CA THR A 44 -14.72 5.36 9.75
C THR A 44 -13.59 4.38 9.48
N GLN A 45 -13.13 3.70 10.53
CA GLN A 45 -12.12 2.66 10.40
C GLN A 45 -12.58 1.54 9.45
N ASP A 46 -13.86 1.18 9.46
CA ASP A 46 -14.42 0.13 8.61
C ASP A 46 -14.40 0.52 7.13
N GLU A 47 -14.65 1.79 6.80
CA GLU A 47 -14.52 2.29 5.43
C GLU A 47 -13.07 2.23 4.94
N ILE A 48 -12.10 2.57 5.81
CA ILE A 48 -10.68 2.46 5.50
C ILE A 48 -10.30 1.00 5.23
N ILE A 49 -10.70 0.08 6.11
CA ILE A 49 -10.45 -1.35 5.96
C ILE A 49 -11.07 -1.87 4.66
N ALA A 50 -12.32 -1.51 4.38
CA ALA A 50 -13.00 -1.91 3.14
C ALA A 50 -12.27 -1.41 1.89
N ALA A 51 -11.79 -0.16 1.88
CA ALA A 51 -10.99 0.38 0.79
C ALA A 51 -9.64 -0.34 0.63
N MET A 52 -8.95 -0.63 1.74
CA MET A 52 -7.68 -1.38 1.76
C MET A 52 -7.87 -2.80 1.21
N CYS A 53 -8.89 -3.53 1.70
CA CYS A 53 -9.22 -4.85 1.20
C CYS A 53 -9.48 -4.82 -0.30
N ARG A 54 -10.33 -3.91 -0.79
CA ARG A 54 -10.60 -3.79 -2.23
C ARG A 54 -9.35 -3.49 -3.05
N LEU A 55 -8.42 -2.67 -2.53
CA LEU A 55 -7.17 -2.35 -3.23
C LEU A 55 -6.21 -3.54 -3.27
N ASN A 56 -6.12 -4.31 -2.18
CA ASN A 56 -5.24 -5.47 -2.05
C ASN A 56 -5.76 -6.69 -2.82
N TRP A 57 -7.08 -6.82 -2.95
CA TRP A 57 -7.74 -7.86 -3.74
C TRP A 57 -7.94 -7.48 -5.22
N ARG A 58 -7.55 -6.27 -5.65
CA ARG A 58 -7.74 -5.81 -7.03
C ARG A 58 -6.66 -6.41 -7.94
N PRO A 59 -7.02 -7.21 -8.98
CA PRO A 59 -6.09 -7.69 -9.99
C PRO A 59 -5.34 -6.54 -10.68
N ARG A 60 -4.02 -6.68 -10.87
CA ARG A 60 -3.18 -5.67 -11.53
C ARG A 60 -2.56 -6.23 -12.80
N LYS A 61 -2.70 -5.50 -13.91
CA LYS A 61 -2.08 -5.87 -15.19
C LYS A 61 -0.56 -6.00 -15.08
N CYS A 62 0.10 -5.13 -14.31
CA CYS A 62 1.55 -5.20 -14.08
C CYS A 62 2.00 -6.46 -13.31
N LEU A 63 1.09 -7.15 -12.62
CA LEU A 63 1.34 -8.40 -11.89
C LEU A 63 0.82 -9.62 -12.66
N GLY A 64 0.60 -9.52 -13.98
CA GLY A 64 0.02 -10.60 -14.76
C GLY A 64 -1.42 -10.93 -14.36
N PHE A 65 -2.18 -9.92 -13.92
CA PHE A 65 -3.54 -10.05 -13.36
C PHE A 65 -3.63 -10.77 -12.01
N LYS A 66 -2.51 -11.03 -11.33
CA LYS A 66 -2.54 -11.38 -9.91
C LYS A 66 -2.92 -10.18 -9.05
N THR A 67 -3.41 -10.45 -7.85
CA THR A 67 -3.68 -9.45 -6.83
C THR A 67 -2.40 -9.11 -6.06
N PRO A 68 -2.26 -7.87 -5.54
CA PRO A 68 -1.16 -7.52 -4.65
C PRO A 68 -1.05 -8.46 -3.44
N TYR A 69 -2.18 -8.93 -2.91
CA TYR A 69 -2.22 -9.86 -1.80
C TYR A 69 -1.57 -11.21 -2.12
N GLU A 70 -1.92 -11.81 -3.27
CA GLU A 70 -1.32 -13.08 -3.71
C GLU A 70 0.19 -12.96 -3.90
N VAL A 71 0.64 -11.91 -4.60
CA VAL A 71 2.08 -11.70 -4.85
C VAL A 71 2.84 -11.45 -3.55
N PHE A 72 2.24 -10.74 -2.60
CA PHE A 72 2.84 -10.52 -1.28
C PHE A 72 3.02 -11.84 -0.51
N LEU A 73 2.00 -12.70 -0.52
CA LEU A 73 2.11 -14.02 0.13
C LEU A 73 3.11 -14.93 -0.56
N GLU A 74 3.15 -14.95 -1.90
CA GLU A 74 4.15 -15.70 -2.67
C GLU A 74 5.59 -15.27 -2.29
N ASP A 75 5.85 -13.97 -2.22
CA ASP A 75 7.17 -13.43 -1.86
C ASP A 75 7.51 -13.69 -0.39
N ALA A 76 6.57 -13.45 0.55
CA ALA A 76 6.79 -13.70 1.97
C ALA A 76 7.14 -15.17 2.26
N ASN A 77 6.44 -16.11 1.62
CA ASN A 77 6.72 -17.54 1.74
C ASN A 77 8.07 -17.92 1.12
N THR A 78 8.47 -17.27 0.03
CA THR A 78 9.78 -17.49 -0.63
C THR A 78 10.94 -17.00 0.25
N GLN A 79 10.75 -15.91 0.99
CA GLN A 79 11.74 -15.33 1.91
C GLN A 79 11.80 -16.06 3.27
N GLY A 80 11.03 -17.14 3.48
CA GLY A 80 11.00 -17.88 4.74
C GLY A 80 10.40 -17.12 5.92
N LEU A 81 9.78 -15.96 5.67
CA LEU A 81 8.94 -15.24 6.62
C LEU A 81 7.62 -15.99 6.66
N GLY A 82 7.53 -17.02 7.51
CA GLY A 82 6.33 -17.84 7.67
C GLY A 82 5.14 -17.00 8.15
N VAL A 83 4.41 -16.40 7.20
CA VAL A 83 3.11 -15.79 7.44
C VAL A 83 2.08 -16.92 7.36
N ALA A 84 1.97 -17.68 8.44
CA ALA A 84 0.88 -18.63 8.61
C ALA A 84 -0.45 -17.85 8.73
N LEU A 85 -1.48 -18.34 8.02
CA LEU A 85 -2.87 -17.93 8.23
C LEU A 85 -3.31 -18.23 9.68
#